data_AF-A0A2V5YA85-F1
#
_entry.id   AF-A0A2V5YA85-F1
#
_cell.length_a   1.000
_cell.length_b   1.000
_cell.length_c   1.000
_cell.angle_alpha   90.00
_cell.angle_beta   90.00
_cell.angle_gamma   90.00
#
_symmetry.space_group_name_H-M   'P 1'
#
loop_
_entity.id
_entity.type
_entity.pdbx_description
1 polymer ?
#
loop_
_entity_poly.entity_id
_entity_poly.type
_entity_poly.pdbx_seq_one_letter_code
_entity_poly.pdbx_strand_id
1 'polypeptide(L)'
;MREVSNVDISAGIKRHINNERRRAADKKFHVNYRGKNLALDLLRVHDDRLSSLGGGKYFACVDMKGSDGKTYDIDFFMAGQPGSMQVTETSVHKINGKPLYNWKEQGGVWKKVRV
;
A
#
# COMPACT_ATOMS: atom_id res chain seq x y z
N MET A 1 4.34 23.89 -8.04
CA MET A 1 4.56 22.57 -7.40
C MET A 1 4.41 21.52 -8.50
N ARG A 2 5.34 20.57 -8.61
CA ARG A 2 5.24 19.50 -9.62
C ARG A 2 4.13 18.53 -9.19
N GLU A 3 3.22 18.24 -10.11
CA GLU A 3 2.21 17.20 -9.89
C GLU A 3 2.90 15.84 -9.69
N VAL A 4 2.45 15.09 -8.69
CA VAL A 4 2.94 13.74 -8.45
C VAL A 4 2.39 12.83 -9.53
N SER A 5 3.29 12.25 -10.34
CA SER A 5 2.91 11.26 -11.35
C SER A 5 2.73 9.87 -10.75
N ASN A 6 2.00 9.00 -11.44
CA ASN A 6 1.90 7.57 -11.09
C ASN A 6 3.29 6.91 -10.94
N VAL A 7 4.25 7.30 -11.77
CA VAL A 7 5.64 6.82 -11.69
C VAL A 7 6.29 7.22 -10.38
N ASP A 8 6.09 8.46 -9.93
CA ASP A 8 6.62 8.95 -8.65
C ASP A 8 6.03 8.18 -7.46
N ILE A 9 4.72 7.88 -7.51
CA ILE A 9 4.02 7.11 -6.47
C ILE A 9 4.56 5.68 -6.42
N SER A 10 4.63 5.00 -7.58
CA SER A 10 5.17 3.65 -7.71
C SER A 10 6.61 3.55 -7.20
N ALA A 11 7.45 4.53 -7.56
CA ALA A 11 8.83 4.63 -7.07
C ALA A 11 8.89 4.88 -5.54
N GLY A 12 8.01 5.73 -5.01
CA GLY A 12 7.88 5.99 -3.58
C GLY A 12 7.58 4.73 -2.77
N ILE A 13 6.59 3.95 -3.20
CA ILE A 13 6.19 2.68 -2.59
C ILE A 13 7.35 1.68 -2.62
N LYS A 14 7.95 1.46 -3.80
CA LYS A 14 9.07 0.54 -3.98
C LYS A 14 10.26 0.91 -3.08
N ARG A 15 10.57 2.21 -2.99
CA ARG A 15 11.61 2.72 -2.09
C ARG A 15 11.28 2.44 -0.63
N HIS A 16 10.04 2.72 -0.20
CA HIS A 16 9.60 2.46 1.17
C HIS A 16 9.72 0.97 1.53
N ILE A 17 9.15 0.09 0.69
CA ILE A 17 9.23 -1.37 0.88
C ILE A 17 10.69 -1.82 0.98
N ASN A 18 11.55 -1.37 0.06
CA ASN A 18 12.96 -1.76 0.07
C ASN A 18 13.70 -1.28 1.32
N ASN A 19 13.40 -0.07 1.81
CA ASN A 19 14.01 0.45 3.03
C ASN A 19 13.59 -0.36 4.27
N GLU A 20 12.30 -0.69 4.39
CA GLU A 20 11.79 -1.51 5.50
C GLU A 20 12.35 -2.93 5.45
N ARG A 21 12.41 -3.54 4.25
CA ARG A 21 13.05 -4.85 4.05
C ARG A 21 14.51 -4.85 4.48
N ARG A 22 15.29 -3.81 4.15
CA ARG A 22 16.71 -3.72 4.53
C ARG A 22 16.92 -3.63 6.04
N ARG A 23 15.93 -3.14 6.77
CA ARG A 23 15.96 -3.03 8.24
C ARG A 23 15.53 -4.34 8.92
N ALA A 24 14.70 -5.14 8.26
CA ALA A 24 14.24 -6.42 8.77
C ALA A 24 15.31 -7.53 8.62
N ALA A 25 15.50 -8.34 9.65
CA ALA A 25 16.49 -9.42 9.64
C ALA A 25 16.22 -10.49 8.55
N ASP A 26 14.95 -10.74 8.24
CA ASP A 26 14.52 -11.70 7.22
C ASP A 26 14.42 -11.10 5.80
N LYS A 27 14.79 -9.82 5.65
CA LYS A 27 14.71 -9.04 4.40
C LYS A 27 13.29 -8.98 3.80
N LYS A 28 12.25 -9.12 4.62
CA LYS A 28 10.83 -9.05 4.21
C LYS A 28 10.16 -7.76 4.66
N PHE A 29 9.08 -7.39 3.98
CA PHE A 29 8.24 -6.27 4.39
C PHE A 29 7.24 -6.77 5.42
N HIS A 30 7.12 -6.07 6.55
CA HIS A 30 6.32 -6.52 7.68
C HIS A 30 5.07 -5.65 7.83
N VAL A 31 3.90 -6.30 7.91
CA VAL A 31 2.60 -5.64 8.15
C VAL A 31 1.89 -6.35 9.29
N ASN A 32 1.44 -5.59 10.29
CA ASN A 32 0.56 -6.16 11.32
C ASN A 32 -0.85 -6.30 10.78
N TYR A 33 -1.40 -7.51 10.86
CA TYR A 33 -2.78 -7.79 10.51
C TYR A 33 -3.41 -8.74 11.52
N ARG A 34 -4.45 -8.24 12.23
CA ARG A 34 -5.20 -9.01 13.25
C ARG A 34 -4.28 -9.68 14.28
N GLY A 35 -3.28 -8.94 14.77
CA GLY A 35 -2.32 -9.45 15.75
C GLY A 35 -1.23 -10.36 15.18
N LYS A 36 -1.20 -10.58 13.86
CA LYS A 36 -0.13 -11.35 13.19
C LYS A 36 0.82 -10.40 12.48
N ASN A 37 2.12 -10.61 12.65
CA ASN A 37 3.14 -9.95 11.83
C ASN A 37 3.30 -10.72 10.51
N LEU A 38 2.79 -10.17 9.41
CA LEU A 38 2.90 -10.79 8.09
C LEU A 38 4.26 -10.44 7.48
N ALA A 39 5.04 -11.46 7.13
CA ALA A 39 6.29 -11.29 6.40
C ALA A 39 6.07 -11.48 4.89
N LEU A 40 6.23 -10.38 4.14
CA LEU A 40 5.74 -10.20 2.78
C LEU A 40 6.87 -9.91 1.77
N ASP A 41 6.77 -10.50 0.59
CA ASP A 41 7.58 -10.19 -0.59
C ASP A 41 6.74 -9.45 -1.63
N LEU A 42 7.31 -8.37 -2.20
CA LEU A 42 6.66 -7.57 -3.24
C LEU A 42 6.50 -8.39 -4.52
N LEU A 43 5.26 -8.48 -5.04
CA LEU A 43 4.97 -9.05 -6.35
C LEU A 43 4.77 -7.94 -7.39
N ARG A 44 3.85 -7.00 -7.13
CA ARG A 44 3.47 -5.97 -8.11
C ARG A 44 2.88 -4.75 -7.43
N VAL A 45 3.26 -3.56 -7.89
CA VAL A 45 2.53 -2.31 -7.62
C VAL A 45 1.56 -2.11 -8.78
N HIS A 46 0.27 -1.93 -8.50
CA HIS A 46 -0.73 -1.71 -9.54
C HIS A 46 -0.72 -0.24 -9.97
N ASP A 47 0.02 0.06 -11.03
CA ASP A 47 0.16 1.42 -11.56
C ASP A 47 -1.18 1.99 -12.11
N ASP A 48 -2.13 1.12 -12.43
CA ASP A 48 -3.51 1.41 -12.87
C ASP A 48 -4.47 1.72 -11.71
N ARG A 49 -4.10 1.39 -10.48
CA ARG A 49 -4.88 1.68 -9.25
C ARG A 49 -4.25 2.76 -8.39
N LEU A 50 -3.43 3.60 -9.00
CA LEU A 50 -2.86 4.77 -8.36
C LEU A 50 -3.88 5.90 -8.41
N SER A 51 -4.17 6.49 -7.26
CA SER A 51 -5.12 7.59 -7.16
C SER A 51 -4.58 8.69 -6.28
N SER A 52 -4.61 9.93 -6.79
CA SER A 52 -4.49 11.13 -5.97
C SER A 52 -5.79 11.29 -5.19
N LEU A 53 -5.68 11.39 -3.86
CA LEU A 53 -6.82 11.65 -2.98
C LEU A 53 -7.01 13.15 -2.71
N GLY A 54 -6.26 14.01 -3.41
CA GLY A 54 -6.20 15.45 -3.16
C GLY A 54 -5.38 15.81 -1.93
N GLY A 55 -5.02 17.10 -1.81
CA GLY A 55 -4.28 17.61 -0.64
C GLY A 55 -2.91 16.96 -0.41
N GLY A 56 -2.23 16.50 -1.47
CA GLY A 56 -0.94 15.82 -1.37
C GLY A 56 -1.01 14.42 -0.76
N LYS A 57 -2.18 13.77 -0.82
CA LYS A 57 -2.40 12.38 -0.39
C LYS A 57 -2.56 11.46 -1.61
N TYR A 58 -2.04 10.25 -1.49
CA TYR A 58 -1.99 9.27 -2.56
C TYR A 58 -2.35 7.88 -2.05
N PHE A 59 -2.85 7.06 -2.97
CA PHE A 59 -3.27 5.69 -2.72
C PHE A 59 -2.69 4.74 -3.77
N ALA A 60 -2.35 3.52 -3.36
CA ALA A 60 -1.96 2.43 -4.24
C ALA A 60 -2.29 1.06 -3.65
N CYS A 61 -2.74 0.13 -4.49
CA CYS A 61 -2.81 -1.30 -4.15
C CYS A 61 -1.52 -2.01 -4.59
N VAL A 62 -1.02 -2.89 -3.74
CA VAL A 62 0.23 -3.63 -3.97
C VAL A 62 0.01 -5.11 -3.67
N ASP A 63 0.25 -5.95 -4.67
CA ASP A 63 0.25 -7.40 -4.51
C ASP A 63 1.54 -7.85 -3.82
N MET A 64 1.36 -8.68 -2.80
CA MET A 64 2.41 -9.23 -1.97
C MET A 64 2.22 -10.75 -1.80
N LYS A 65 3.33 -11.47 -1.65
CA LYS A 65 3.33 -12.89 -1.27
C LYS A 65 3.71 -13.04 0.19
N GLY A 66 2.86 -13.69 0.97
CA GLY A 66 3.19 -14.07 2.33
C GLY A 66 4.02 -15.35 2.38
N SER A 67 4.84 -15.46 3.42
CA SER A 67 5.61 -16.68 3.72
C SER A 67 4.70 -17.88 4.07
N ASP A 68 3.42 -17.64 4.33
CA ASP A 68 2.38 -18.65 4.55
C ASP A 68 1.75 -19.16 3.24
N GLY A 69 2.31 -18.77 2.09
CA GLY A 69 1.84 -19.17 0.77
C GLY A 69 0.64 -18.37 0.24
N LYS A 70 0.05 -17.45 1.03
CA LYS A 70 -1.07 -16.63 0.58
C LYS A 70 -0.63 -15.40 -0.21
N THR A 71 -1.50 -14.90 -1.08
CA THR A 71 -1.33 -13.58 -1.69
C THR A 71 -2.14 -12.55 -0.90
N TYR A 72 -1.56 -11.38 -0.76
CA TYR A 72 -2.13 -10.25 -0.04
C TYR A 72 -2.15 -9.04 -0.96
N ASP A 73 -3.30 -8.39 -1.05
CA ASP A 73 -3.41 -7.07 -1.70
C ASP A 73 -3.37 -6.05 -0.56
N ILE A 74 -2.32 -5.24 -0.51
CA ILE A 74 -2.07 -4.27 0.55
C ILE A 74 -2.31 -2.86 -0.01
N ASP A 75 -3.24 -2.14 0.60
CA ASP A 75 -3.47 -0.73 0.33
C ASP A 75 -2.39 0.10 1.04
N PHE A 76 -1.68 0.95 0.30
CA PHE A 76 -0.72 1.93 0.80
C PHE A 76 -1.29 3.34 0.67
N PHE A 77 -1.34 4.05 1.79
CA PHE A 77 -1.64 5.47 1.84
C PHE A 77 -0.36 6.26 2.01
N MET A 78 -0.20 7.31 1.23
CA MET A 78 0.97 8.17 1.29
C MET A 78 0.58 9.64 1.36
N ALA A 79 1.46 10.44 1.93
CA ALA A 79 1.36 11.89 1.90
C ALA A 79 2.73 12.53 1.60
N GLY A 80 2.70 13.72 1.01
CA GLY A 80 3.90 14.55 0.78
C GLY A 80 4.04 15.03 -0.66
N GLN A 81 5.25 15.42 -1.04
CA GLN A 81 5.58 15.94 -2.37
C GLN A 81 6.36 14.89 -3.18
N PRO A 82 6.44 15.01 -4.53
CA PRO A 82 7.25 14.10 -5.33
C PRO A 82 8.69 14.01 -4.77
N GLY A 83 9.23 12.80 -4.65
CA GLY A 83 10.56 12.54 -4.07
C GLY A 83 10.62 12.49 -2.53
N SER A 84 9.66 13.07 -1.81
CA SER A 84 9.58 13.07 -0.33
C SER A 84 8.33 12.41 0.24
N MET A 85 7.51 11.76 -0.61
CA MET A 85 6.35 10.99 -0.18
C MET A 85 6.71 9.94 0.87
N GLN A 86 5.86 9.85 1.90
CA GLN A 86 5.96 8.90 2.98
C GLN A 86 4.69 8.08 3.07
N VAL A 87 4.83 6.78 3.34
CA VAL A 87 3.69 5.90 3.66
C VAL A 87 3.18 6.26 5.05
N THR A 88 1.90 6.58 5.15
CA THR A 88 1.23 6.98 6.40
C THR A 88 0.40 5.85 7.00
N GLU A 89 -0.14 4.97 6.16
CA GLU A 89 -0.93 3.81 6.58
C GLU A 89 -0.76 2.67 5.56
N THR A 90 -0.80 1.44 6.07
CA THR A 90 -1.00 0.24 5.25
C THR A 90 -2.19 -0.55 5.76
N SER A 91 -2.91 -1.22 4.85
CA SER A 91 -4.10 -1.99 5.20
C SER A 91 -4.24 -3.22 4.30
N VAL A 92 -4.51 -4.39 4.90
CA VAL A 92 -4.77 -5.61 4.12
C VAL A 92 -6.16 -5.51 3.50
N HIS A 93 -6.23 -5.39 2.18
CA HIS A 93 -7.47 -5.25 1.43
C HIS A 93 -8.00 -6.60 0.94
N LYS A 94 -7.13 -7.48 0.44
CA LYS A 94 -7.52 -8.82 -0.02
C LYS A 94 -6.59 -9.90 0.46
N ILE A 95 -7.13 -11.11 0.59
CA ILE A 95 -6.35 -12.33 0.86
C ILE A 95 -6.78 -13.38 -0.17
N ASN A 96 -5.83 -13.91 -0.94
CA ASN A 96 -6.08 -14.86 -2.04
C ASN A 96 -7.20 -14.38 -2.98
N GLY A 97 -7.16 -13.09 -3.35
CA GLY A 97 -8.14 -12.46 -4.24
C GLY A 97 -9.49 -12.11 -3.60
N LYS A 98 -9.76 -12.54 -2.36
CA LYS A 98 -11.02 -12.24 -1.67
C LYS A 98 -10.93 -10.91 -0.91
N PRO A 99 -11.79 -9.92 -1.21
CA PRO A 99 -11.78 -8.63 -0.52
C PRO A 99 -12.29 -8.74 0.92
N LEU A 100 -11.66 -7.98 1.82
CA LEU A 100 -12.00 -7.87 3.24
C LEU A 100 -12.90 -6.65 3.53
N TYR A 101 -12.79 -5.62 2.70
CA TYR A 101 -13.62 -4.42 2.71
C TYR A 101 -13.68 -3.86 1.28
N ASN A 102 -14.67 -3.01 1.05
CA ASN A 102 -14.76 -2.12 -0.10
C ASN A 102 -14.49 -0.68 0.31
N TRP A 103 -14.22 0.17 -0.66
CA TRP A 103 -14.11 1.62 -0.46
C TRP A 103 -15.42 2.29 -0.87
N LYS A 104 -15.94 3.20 -0.03
CA LYS A 104 -17.08 4.05 -0.35
C LYS A 104 -16.74 5.50 -0.11
N GLU A 105 -16.92 6.33 -1.13
CA GLU A 105 -16.82 7.78 -0.99
C GLU A 105 -18.07 8.33 -0.28
N GLN A 106 -17.86 9.18 0.71
CA GLN A 106 -18.90 9.93 1.43
C GLN A 106 -18.45 11.37 1.61
N GLY A 107 -19.00 12.29 0.80
CA GLY A 107 -18.70 13.72 0.89
C GLY A 107 -17.22 14.05 0.65
N GLY A 108 -16.60 13.43 -0.37
CA GLY A 108 -15.17 13.61 -0.67
C GLY A 108 -14.22 12.82 0.22
N VAL A 109 -14.73 12.03 1.17
CA VAL A 109 -13.92 11.20 2.07
C VAL A 109 -14.15 9.72 1.76
N TRP A 110 -13.07 9.02 1.43
CA TRP A 110 -13.08 7.57 1.23
C TRP A 110 -13.08 6.82 2.57
N LYS A 111 -14.06 5.94 2.78
CA LYS A 111 -14.19 5.12 3.99
C LYS A 111 -14.18 3.63 3.65
N LYS A 112 -13.54 2.83 4.51
CA LYS A 112 -13.61 1.36 4.47
C LYS A 112 -15.02 0.93 4.87
N VAL A 113 -15.67 0.13 4.03
CA VAL A 113 -16.96 -0.49 4.31
C VAL A 113 -16.78 -1.99 4.23
N ARG A 114 -17.22 -2.73 5.25
CA ARG A 114 -17.09 -4.18 5.27
C ARG A 114 -17.87 -4.79 4.08
N VAL A 115 -17.28 -5.79 3.43
CA VAL A 115 -17.96 -6.63 2.42
C VAL A 115 -19.06 -7.44 3.09
#